data_AF-A0A7W9QBS2-F1
#
_entry.id   AF-A0A7W9QBS2-F1
#
_cell.length_a   1.000
_cell.length_b   1.000
_cell.length_c   1.000
_cell.angle_alpha   90.00
_cell.angle_beta   90.00
_cell.angle_gamma   90.00
#
_symmetry.space_group_name_H-M   'P 1'
#
loop_
_entity.id
_entity.type
_entity.pdbx_description
1 polymer ?
#
loop_
_entity_poly.entity_id
_entity_poly.type
_entity_poly.pdbx_seq_one_letter_code
_entity_poly.pdbx_strand_id
1 'polypeptide(L)' 'MGTSKYSSEFRADGVAMYHASLGGTYASVAKDVGVAHERLRTWVRDAE' A
#
# COMPACT_ATOMS: atom_id res chain seq x y z
N MET A 1 6.77 -23.04 -0.50
CA MET A 1 6.71 -21.78 -1.26
C MET A 1 6.23 -20.73 -0.30
N GLY A 2 7.16 -19.92 0.24
CA GLY A 2 6.84 -18.93 1.26
C GLY A 2 5.93 -17.87 0.67
N THR A 3 4.65 -17.91 1.00
CA THR A 3 3.71 -16.85 0.68
C THR A 3 4.27 -15.57 1.26
N SER A 4 4.67 -14.64 0.39
CA SER A 4 4.96 -13.27 0.81
C SER A 4 3.84 -12.86 1.77
N LYS A 5 4.19 -12.34 2.95
CA LYS A 5 3.23 -11.96 4.02
C LYS A 5 2.06 -11.10 3.54
N TYR A 6 2.17 -10.50 2.34
CA TYR A 6 1.14 -9.75 1.66
C TYR A 6 0.99 -10.27 0.23
N SER A 7 -0.23 -10.67 -0.15
CA SER A 7 -0.60 -11.04 -1.53
C SER A 7 -0.47 -9.82 -2.47
N SER A 8 -0.31 -10.07 -3.77
CA SER A 8 -0.31 -9.01 -4.79
C SER A 8 -1.60 -8.19 -4.74
N GLU A 9 -2.74 -8.85 -4.53
CA GLU A 9 -4.05 -8.19 -4.38
C GLU A 9 -4.07 -7.20 -3.21
N PHE A 10 -3.44 -7.56 -2.09
CA PHE A 10 -3.38 -6.69 -0.91
C PHE A 10 -2.51 -5.45 -1.17
N ARG A 11 -1.43 -5.60 -1.94
CA ARG A 11 -0.61 -4.45 -2.36
C ARG A 11 -1.39 -3.54 -3.30
N ALA A 12 -2.09 -4.13 -4.27
CA ALA A 12 -2.90 -3.40 -5.24
C ALA A 12 -4.04 -2.63 -4.56
N ASP A 13 -4.69 -3.23 -3.55
CA ASP A 13 -5.71 -2.55 -2.75
C ASP A 13 -5.14 -1.34 -1.99
N GLY A 14 -3.97 -1.51 -1.34
CA GLY A 14 -3.30 -0.39 -0.67
C GLY A 14 -2.88 0.74 -1.62
N VAL A 15 -2.40 0.39 -2.82
CA VAL A 15 -2.07 1.38 -3.88
C VAL A 15 -3.34 2.06 -4.39
N ALA A 16 -4.40 1.32 -4.67
CA ALA A 16 -5.68 1.86 -5.11
C ALA A 16 -6.27 2.83 -4.06
N MET A 17 -6.18 2.48 -2.78
CA MET A 17 -6.59 3.35 -1.67
C MET A 17 -5.74 4.64 -1.62
N TYR A 18 -4.43 4.55 -1.87
CA TYR A 18 -3.55 5.72 -1.96
C TYR A 18 -3.94 6.65 -3.13
N HIS A 19 -4.21 6.09 -4.32
CA HIS A 19 -4.66 6.89 -5.47
C HIS A 19 -6.08 7.45 -5.30
N ALA A 20 -6.96 6.73 -4.61
CA ALA A 20 -8.31 7.20 -4.28
C ALA A 20 -8.30 8.31 -3.22
N SER A 21 -7.30 8.31 -2.33
CA SER A 21 -7.10 9.37 -1.36
C SER A 21 -6.47 10.58 -2.06
N LEU A 22 -7.31 11.49 -2.57
CA LEU A 22 -6.96 12.76 -3.22
C LEU A 22 -6.04 13.64 -2.33
N GLY A 23 -4.76 13.30 -2.23
CA GLY A 23 -3.77 13.98 -1.38
C GLY A 23 -3.58 13.36 0.01
N GLY A 24 -4.03 12.12 0.24
CA GLY A 24 -3.75 11.40 1.48
C GLY A 24 -2.25 11.14 1.67
N THR A 25 -1.74 11.32 2.88
CA THR A 25 -0.33 10.98 3.15
C THR A 25 -0.15 9.46 3.18
N TYR A 26 1.03 8.97 2.78
CA TYR A 26 1.38 7.55 2.91
C TYR A 26 1.17 7.03 4.35
N ALA A 27 1.33 7.86 5.37
CA ALA A 27 1.14 7.48 6.76
C ALA A 27 -0.34 7.26 7.12
N SER A 28 -1.24 8.10 6.62
CA SER A 28 -2.69 7.94 6.82
C SER A 28 -3.17 6.64 6.17
N VAL A 29 -2.90 6.48 4.88
CA VAL A 29 -3.33 5.28 4.12
C VAL A 29 -2.69 4.01 4.69
N ALA A 30 -1.42 4.06 5.11
CA ALA A 30 -0.77 2.91 5.74
C ALA A 30 -1.41 2.55 7.09
N LYS A 31 -1.88 3.53 7.86
CA LYS A 31 -2.60 3.30 9.11
C LYS A 31 -3.96 2.64 8.85
N ASP A 32 -4.69 3.08 7.83
CA ASP A 32 -5.98 2.50 7.43
C ASP A 32 -5.82 1.06 6.91
N VAL A 33 -4.77 0.78 6.12
CA VAL A 33 -4.46 -0.55 5.57
C VAL A 33 -3.75 -1.46 6.60
N GLY A 34 -3.26 -0.90 7.71
CA GLY A 34 -2.53 -1.65 8.76
C GLY A 34 -1.12 -2.07 8.34
N VAL A 35 -0.44 -1.28 7.51
CA VAL A 35 0.92 -1.53 7.03
C VAL A 35 1.89 -0.43 7.46
N ALA A 36 3.18 -0.67 7.30
CA ALA A 36 4.17 0.38 7.46
C ALA A 36 4.08 1.39 6.30
N HIS A 37 4.15 2.68 6.59
CA HIS A 37 4.21 3.76 5.60
C HIS A 37 5.32 3.57 4.55
N GLU A 38 6.48 3.05 4.95
CA GLU A 38 7.56 2.72 4.02
C GLU A 38 7.17 1.59 3.05
N ARG A 39 6.44 0.57 3.52
CA ARG A 39 5.94 -0.51 2.63
C ARG A 39 4.96 0.02 1.61
N LEU A 40 4.03 0.87 2.03
CA LEU A 40 3.07 1.47 1.12
C LEU A 40 3.78 2.32 0.05
N ARG A 41 4.80 3.09 0.43
CA ARG A 41 5.63 3.84 -0.53
C ARG A 41 6.31 2.90 -1.54
N THR A 42 6.87 1.77 -1.09
CA THR A 42 7.47 0.79 -2.01
C THR A 42 6.43 0.23 -2.97
N TRP A 43 5.22 -0.08 -2.51
CA TRP A 43 4.16 -0.61 -3.38
C TRP A 43 3.68 0.39 -4.41
N VAL A 44 3.51 1.66 -4.03
CA VAL A 44 3.13 2.72 -4.97
C VAL A 44 4.22 2.90 -6.03
N ARG A 45 5.50 2.89 -5.64
CA ARG A 45 6.63 2.99 -6.59
C ARG A 45 6.81 1.77 -7.49
N ASP A 46 6.43 0.58 -7.02
CA ASP A 46 6.48 -0.66 -7.80
C ASP A 46 5.30 -0.74 -8.79
N ALA A 47 4.22 0.00 -8.52
CA ALA A 47 3.04 0.11 -9.38
C ALA A 47 3.13 1.25 -10.40
N GLU A 48 4.08 2.18 -10.26
CA GLU A 48 4.45 3.18 -11.27
C GLU A 48 5.39 2.59 -12.33
#